data_AF-A0A8S3DV38-F1
#
_entry.id   AF-A0A8S3DV38-F1
#
_cell.length_a   1.000
_cell.length_b   1.000
_cell.length_c   1.000
_cell.angle_alpha   90.00
_cell.angle_beta   90.00
_cell.angle_gamma   90.00
#
_symmetry.space_group_name_H-M   'P 1'
#
loop_
_entity.id
_entity.type
_entity.pdbx_description
1 polymer ?
#
loop_
_entity_poly.entity_id
_entity_poly.type
_entity_poly.pdbx_seq_one_letter_code
_entity_poly.pdbx_strand_id
1 'polypeptide(L)'
;MSERDVSVRQRAVDLLYAMCDRSNAEDIVQEMLTYLETADYTIREEMVLKIAILSEKYAIDYKWYLDIMLKLIRIAGDFVSEEVWYRVIQVVVNRTDVQSYAAKIAFEALQAPACHENMIKVAGYILGEYGNLIALDPRSIPMIQFDLIHSKYHLCSTTTRSLLLSTYMKFINLFPEIKQYVQDILRHDSNYRSSDVEIQQRATEYLRLSEICSATVLATVLEIMPPYPEKQSPLLVRLKQKKPLTEAETSSEPFAATTANPEDGPKLAESTIHLNQPVQQQQNGLLLSFDTLESNNSFNDATS
;
A
#
# COMPACT_ATOMS: atom_id res chain seq x y z
N MET A 1 10.66 25.90 -24.48
CA MET A 1 9.59 26.45 -23.63
C MET A 1 10.19 26.67 -22.25
N SER A 2 9.96 27.85 -21.67
CA SER A 2 10.81 28.47 -20.65
C SER A 2 10.51 27.92 -19.25
N GLU A 3 11.47 27.91 -18.32
CA GLU A 3 11.26 27.61 -16.88
C GLU A 3 10.11 28.43 -16.26
N ARG A 4 9.85 29.64 -16.79
CA ARG A 4 8.70 30.46 -16.39
C ARG A 4 7.37 29.76 -16.69
N ASP A 5 7.25 29.06 -17.80
CA ASP A 5 6.02 28.32 -18.16
C ASP A 5 5.80 27.14 -17.21
N VAL A 6 6.86 26.45 -16.79
CA VAL A 6 6.80 25.32 -15.85
C VAL A 6 6.34 25.79 -14.46
N SER A 7 6.89 26.90 -13.96
CA SER A 7 6.49 27.46 -12.66
C SER A 7 5.03 27.97 -12.64
N VAL A 8 4.54 28.52 -13.76
CA VAL A 8 3.12 28.90 -13.90
C VAL A 8 2.22 27.66 -13.88
N ARG A 9 2.61 26.59 -14.58
CA ARG A 9 1.85 25.33 -14.57
C ARG A 9 1.84 24.67 -13.19
N GLN A 10 2.95 24.73 -12.45
CA GLN A 10 3.01 24.21 -11.08
C GLN A 10 2.04 24.96 -10.16
N ARG A 11 2.02 26.31 -10.23
CA ARG A 11 1.04 27.13 -9.49
C ARG A 11 -0.40 26.83 -9.89
N ALA A 12 -0.67 26.54 -11.16
CA ALA A 12 -2.00 26.13 -11.60
C ALA A 12 -2.42 24.80 -10.97
N VAL A 13 -1.52 23.81 -10.92
CA VAL A 13 -1.75 22.53 -10.24
C VAL A 13 -1.99 22.72 -8.73
N ASP A 14 -1.22 23.59 -8.07
CA ASP A 14 -1.46 23.95 -6.66
C ASP A 14 -2.83 24.57 -6.43
N LEU A 15 -3.22 25.48 -7.31
CA LEU A 15 -4.53 26.12 -7.25
C LEU A 15 -5.66 25.11 -7.46
N LEU A 16 -5.55 24.23 -8.46
CA LEU A 16 -6.51 23.15 -8.70
C LEU A 16 -6.65 22.23 -7.47
N TYR A 17 -5.52 21.88 -6.84
CA TYR A 17 -5.53 21.09 -5.61
C TYR A 17 -6.23 21.82 -4.45
N ALA A 18 -6.01 23.13 -4.29
CA ALA A 18 -6.60 23.93 -3.22
C ALA A 18 -8.09 24.22 -3.42
N MET A 19 -8.55 24.38 -4.66
CA MET A 19 -9.95 24.63 -5.02
C MET A 19 -10.79 23.36 -5.11
N CYS A 20 -10.16 22.18 -5.07
CA CYS A 20 -10.84 20.91 -5.22
C CYS A 20 -11.76 20.61 -4.02
N ASP A 21 -13.02 20.33 -4.32
CA ASP A 21 -14.07 19.93 -3.40
C ASP A 21 -14.81 18.69 -3.92
N ARG A 22 -15.81 18.21 -3.18
CA ARG A 22 -16.57 17.01 -3.56
C ARG A 22 -17.37 17.15 -4.85
N SER A 23 -17.69 18.38 -5.28
CA SER A 23 -18.52 18.62 -6.47
C SER A 23 -17.71 18.63 -7.76
N ASN A 24 -16.42 18.96 -7.68
CA ASN A 24 -15.54 19.14 -8.83
C ASN A 24 -14.36 18.15 -8.87
N ALA A 25 -14.24 17.24 -7.88
CA ALA A 25 -13.11 16.34 -7.76
C ALA A 25 -12.89 15.45 -8.98
N GLU A 26 -13.95 14.89 -9.57
CA GLU A 26 -13.84 14.00 -10.73
C GLU A 26 -13.25 14.72 -11.94
N ASP A 27 -13.75 15.92 -12.24
CA ASP A 27 -13.29 16.75 -13.35
C ASP A 27 -11.84 17.21 -13.14
N ILE A 28 -11.52 17.71 -11.95
CA ILE A 28 -10.16 18.19 -11.64
C ILE A 28 -9.15 17.04 -11.72
N VAL A 29 -9.45 15.88 -11.14
CA VAL A 29 -8.55 14.72 -11.17
C VAL A 29 -8.33 14.24 -12.61
N GLN A 30 -9.38 14.22 -13.44
CA GLN A 30 -9.27 13.80 -14.83
C GLN A 30 -8.43 14.79 -15.66
N GLU A 31 -8.59 16.09 -15.45
CA GLU A 31 -7.74 17.11 -16.08
C GLU A 31 -6.28 17.00 -15.61
N MET A 32 -6.05 16.79 -14.32
CA MET A 32 -4.70 16.57 -13.77
C MET A 32 -4.03 15.31 -14.34
N LEU A 33 -4.79 14.22 -14.54
CA LEU A 33 -4.31 13.00 -15.20
C LEU A 33 -3.96 13.24 -16.67
N THR A 34 -4.79 13.99 -17.39
CA THR A 34 -4.56 14.32 -18.81
C THR A 34 -3.30 15.17 -18.95
N TYR A 35 -3.12 16.15 -18.06
CA TYR A 35 -1.91 16.97 -18.04
C TYR A 35 -0.66 16.16 -17.68
N LEU A 36 -0.77 15.17 -16.78
CA LEU A 36 0.34 14.33 -16.34
C LEU A 36 1.06 13.61 -17.51
N GLU A 37 0.35 13.24 -18.58
CA GLU A 37 0.93 12.58 -19.76
C GLU A 37 1.99 13.47 -20.46
N THR A 38 1.76 14.78 -20.49
CA THR A 38 2.62 15.76 -21.18
C THR A 38 3.47 16.62 -20.22
N ALA A 39 3.26 16.46 -18.91
CA ALA A 39 3.95 17.22 -17.87
C ALA A 39 5.46 16.90 -17.83
N ASP A 40 6.25 17.89 -17.43
CA ASP A 40 7.69 17.76 -17.23
C ASP A 40 8.02 16.84 -16.05
N TYR A 41 9.11 16.06 -16.15
CA TYR A 41 9.49 15.06 -15.14
C TYR A 41 9.65 15.62 -13.72
N THR A 42 10.06 16.88 -13.59
CA THR A 42 10.28 17.54 -12.29
C THR A 42 9.00 17.73 -11.47
N ILE A 43 7.84 17.87 -12.13
CA ILE A 43 6.55 18.12 -11.45
C ILE A 43 5.68 16.86 -11.33
N ARG A 44 6.01 15.78 -12.07
CA ARG A 44 5.20 14.56 -12.11
C ARG A 44 5.04 13.92 -10.74
N GLU A 45 6.11 13.83 -9.96
CA GLU A 45 6.07 13.18 -8.65
C GLU A 45 5.14 13.92 -7.66
N GLU A 46 5.16 15.25 -7.69
CA GLU A 46 4.27 16.07 -6.86
C GLU A 46 2.81 15.96 -7.33
N MET A 47 2.59 15.96 -8.65
CA MET A 47 1.27 15.77 -9.24
C MET A 47 0.67 14.41 -8.89
N VAL A 48 1.45 13.33 -9.00
CA VAL A 48 1.03 11.96 -8.66
C VAL A 48 0.55 11.89 -7.21
N LEU A 49 1.31 12.49 -6.28
CA LEU A 49 0.94 12.52 -4.88
C LEU A 49 -0.36 13.31 -4.63
N LYS A 50 -0.52 14.47 -5.27
CA LYS A 50 -1.74 15.29 -5.18
C LYS A 50 -2.96 14.56 -5.73
N ILE A 51 -2.84 13.95 -6.91
CA ILE A 51 -3.91 13.15 -7.53
C ILE A 51 -4.34 12.02 -6.59
N ALA A 52 -3.37 11.27 -6.05
CA ALA A 52 -3.66 10.18 -5.11
C ALA A 52 -4.42 10.68 -3.87
N ILE A 53 -3.99 11.79 -3.26
CA ILE A 53 -4.67 12.37 -2.09
C ILE A 53 -6.08 12.86 -2.43
N LEU A 54 -6.27 13.56 -3.54
CA LEU A 54 -7.58 14.08 -3.95
C LEU A 54 -8.55 12.94 -4.23
N SER A 55 -8.10 11.92 -4.97
CA SER A 55 -8.92 10.74 -5.26
C SER A 55 -9.32 10.00 -3.98
N GLU A 56 -8.43 9.84 -2.99
CA GLU A 56 -8.78 9.15 -1.75
C GLU A 56 -9.73 9.99 -0.88
N LYS A 57 -9.49 11.30 -0.79
CA LYS A 57 -10.25 12.21 0.08
C LYS A 57 -11.68 12.42 -0.41
N TYR A 58 -11.87 12.48 -1.73
CA TYR A 58 -13.15 12.84 -2.35
C TYR A 58 -13.86 11.69 -3.04
N ALA A 59 -13.32 10.46 -3.00
CA ALA A 59 -14.01 9.29 -3.52
C ALA A 59 -15.37 9.08 -2.83
N ILE A 60 -16.43 9.09 -3.63
CA ILE A 60 -17.77 8.64 -3.25
C ILE A 60 -17.92 7.16 -3.64
N ASP A 61 -17.48 6.80 -4.84
CA ASP A 61 -17.36 5.42 -5.33
C ASP A 61 -15.89 4.99 -5.32
N TYR A 62 -15.60 3.87 -4.65
CA TYR A 62 -14.25 3.31 -4.62
C TYR A 62 -13.86 2.61 -5.92
N LYS A 63 -14.81 2.29 -6.82
CA LYS A 63 -14.48 1.85 -8.18
C LYS A 63 -13.81 2.96 -8.98
N TRP A 64 -14.36 4.18 -8.89
CA TRP A 64 -13.74 5.37 -9.47
C TRP A 64 -12.33 5.60 -8.91
N TYR A 65 -12.16 5.50 -7.58
CA TYR A 65 -10.82 5.57 -6.97
C TYR A 65 -9.86 4.55 -7.60
N LEU A 66 -10.25 3.28 -7.71
CA LEU A 66 -9.39 2.25 -8.29
C LEU A 66 -9.03 2.53 -9.76
N ASP A 67 -9.98 3.00 -10.56
CA ASP A 67 -9.73 3.35 -11.96
C ASP A 67 -8.70 4.48 -12.08
N ILE A 68 -8.84 5.52 -11.26
CA ILE A 68 -7.89 6.64 -11.19
C ILE A 68 -6.50 6.14 -10.76
N MET A 69 -6.42 5.33 -9.69
CA MET A 69 -5.15 4.87 -9.15
C MET A 69 -4.40 3.93 -10.10
N LEU A 70 -5.11 3.00 -10.76
CA LEU A 70 -4.48 2.13 -11.76
C LEU A 70 -4.07 2.90 -13.01
N LYS A 71 -4.88 3.86 -13.47
CA LYS A 71 -4.51 4.76 -14.57
C LYS A 71 -3.29 5.61 -14.22
N LEU A 72 -3.18 6.08 -12.98
CA LEU A 72 -2.03 6.82 -12.46
C LEU A 72 -0.75 5.99 -12.51
N ILE A 73 -0.80 4.73 -12.06
CA ILE A 73 0.34 3.79 -12.13
C ILE A 73 0.70 3.47 -13.58
N ARG A 74 -0.28 3.39 -14.48
CA ARG A 74 -0.04 3.12 -15.91
C ARG A 74 0.68 4.28 -16.60
N ILE A 75 0.31 5.53 -16.30
CA ILE A 75 0.85 6.72 -16.96
C ILE A 75 2.20 7.14 -16.36
N ALA A 76 2.31 7.13 -15.04
CA ALA A 76 3.44 7.72 -14.32
C ALA A 76 4.07 6.76 -13.30
N GLY A 77 4.10 5.46 -13.60
CA GLY A 77 4.55 4.40 -12.69
C GLY A 77 5.90 4.64 -12.02
N ASP A 78 6.88 5.22 -12.73
CA ASP A 78 8.22 5.53 -12.21
C ASP A 78 8.19 6.59 -11.09
N PHE A 79 7.19 7.47 -11.11
CA PHE A 79 6.99 8.56 -10.15
C PHE A 79 6.01 8.18 -9.03
N VAL A 80 5.49 6.96 -9.05
CA VAL A 80 4.60 6.46 -8.01
C VAL A 80 5.43 5.92 -6.85
N SER A 81 5.42 6.67 -5.74
CA SER A 81 6.00 6.26 -4.46
C SER A 81 5.35 5.00 -3.91
N GLU A 82 6.08 4.25 -3.07
CA GLU A 82 5.57 2.98 -2.58
C GLU A 82 4.28 3.08 -1.76
N GLU A 83 4.13 4.18 -1.02
CA GLU A 83 2.97 4.45 -0.17
C GLU A 83 1.68 4.53 -0.95
N VAL A 84 1.75 4.97 -2.21
CA VAL A 84 0.58 5.10 -3.09
C VAL A 84 0.01 3.72 -3.40
N TRP A 85 0.86 2.79 -3.83
CA TRP A 85 0.39 1.45 -4.19
C TRP A 85 0.12 0.58 -2.96
N TYR A 86 0.83 0.78 -1.84
CA TYR A 86 0.45 0.19 -0.56
C TYR A 86 -0.96 0.63 -0.13
N ARG A 87 -1.29 1.92 -0.33
CA ARG A 87 -2.60 2.45 0.04
C ARG A 87 -3.71 1.86 -0.81
N VAL A 88 -3.49 1.70 -2.12
CA VAL A 88 -4.45 1.02 -3.02
C VAL A 88 -4.79 -0.37 -2.50
N ILE A 89 -3.77 -1.16 -2.13
CA ILE A 89 -3.97 -2.50 -1.58
C ILE A 89 -4.79 -2.44 -0.27
N GLN A 90 -4.46 -1.54 0.66
CA GLN A 90 -5.21 -1.40 1.91
C GLN A 90 -6.69 -1.07 1.68
N VAL A 91 -6.99 -0.19 0.72
CA VAL A 91 -8.38 0.18 0.38
C VAL A 91 -9.13 -1.04 -0.17
N VAL A 92 -8.53 -1.80 -1.09
CA VAL A 92 -9.14 -3.02 -1.65
C VAL A 92 -9.36 -4.09 -0.58
N VAL A 93 -8.40 -4.29 0.33
CA VAL A 93 -8.52 -5.27 1.42
C VAL A 93 -9.65 -4.89 2.38
N ASN A 94 -9.78 -3.61 2.71
CA ASN A 94 -10.77 -3.12 3.67
C ASN A 94 -12.19 -2.98 3.09
N ARG A 95 -12.38 -3.15 1.77
CA ARG A 95 -13.65 -2.92 1.06
C ARG A 95 -13.99 -4.10 0.16
N THR A 96 -14.88 -4.96 0.63
CA THR A 96 -15.24 -6.21 -0.08
C THR A 96 -16.04 -5.99 -1.35
N ASP A 97 -16.75 -4.88 -1.45
CA ASP A 97 -17.57 -4.48 -2.60
C ASP A 97 -16.76 -4.19 -3.87
N VAL A 98 -15.49 -3.79 -3.72
CA VAL A 98 -14.62 -3.46 -4.87
C VAL A 98 -13.63 -4.56 -5.23
N GLN A 99 -13.47 -5.62 -4.42
CA GLN A 99 -12.45 -6.65 -4.62
C GLN A 99 -12.56 -7.37 -5.98
N SER A 100 -13.77 -7.78 -6.36
CA SER A 100 -14.01 -8.45 -7.65
C SER A 100 -13.70 -7.51 -8.82
N TYR A 101 -14.08 -6.23 -8.71
CA TYR A 101 -13.78 -5.22 -9.72
C TYR A 101 -12.28 -4.98 -9.83
N ALA A 102 -11.58 -4.81 -8.70
CA ALA A 102 -10.14 -4.62 -8.61
C ALA A 102 -9.37 -5.76 -9.27
N ALA A 103 -9.76 -7.02 -9.03
CA ALA A 103 -9.14 -8.18 -9.65
C ALA A 103 -9.28 -8.17 -11.18
N LYS A 104 -10.48 -7.83 -11.68
CA LYS A 104 -10.74 -7.75 -13.13
C LYS A 104 -9.88 -6.68 -13.81
N ILE A 105 -9.91 -5.45 -13.31
CA ILE A 105 -9.15 -4.34 -13.92
C ILE A 105 -7.65 -4.54 -13.79
N ALA A 106 -7.17 -5.15 -12.70
CA ALA A 106 -5.75 -5.48 -12.53
C ALA A 106 -5.31 -6.56 -13.53
N PHE A 107 -6.14 -7.58 -13.76
CA PHE A 107 -5.90 -8.60 -14.78
C PHE A 107 -5.87 -8.00 -16.20
N GLU A 108 -6.83 -7.13 -16.53
CA GLU A 108 -6.86 -6.40 -17.80
C GLU A 108 -5.63 -5.50 -17.99
N ALA A 109 -5.18 -4.81 -16.93
CA ALA A 109 -3.99 -3.97 -16.96
C ALA A 109 -2.71 -4.79 -17.22
N LEU A 110 -2.61 -6.01 -16.68
CA LEU A 110 -1.46 -6.90 -16.90
C LEU A 110 -1.36 -7.46 -18.32
N GLN A 111 -2.47 -7.54 -19.06
CA GLN A 111 -2.47 -8.03 -20.44
C GLN A 111 -1.72 -7.08 -21.40
N ALA A 112 -1.49 -5.82 -21.00
CA ALA A 112 -0.69 -4.91 -21.78
C ALA A 112 0.78 -5.39 -21.88
N PRO A 113 1.39 -5.35 -23.07
CA PRO A 113 2.79 -5.79 -23.23
C PRO A 113 3.75 -4.89 -22.43
N ALA A 114 3.49 -3.58 -22.44
CA ALA A 114 4.19 -2.60 -21.61
C ALA A 114 3.43 -2.40 -20.29
N CYS A 115 3.99 -2.92 -19.21
CA CYS A 115 3.42 -2.80 -17.88
C CYS A 115 4.53 -2.38 -16.91
N HIS A 116 4.29 -1.32 -16.14
CA HIS A 116 5.24 -0.83 -15.17
C HIS A 116 5.35 -1.79 -13.97
N GLU A 117 6.52 -1.87 -13.34
CA GLU A 117 6.76 -2.82 -12.24
C GLU A 117 5.78 -2.63 -11.05
N ASN A 118 5.48 -1.39 -10.67
CA ASN A 118 4.49 -1.10 -9.63
C ASN A 118 3.08 -1.64 -9.96
N MET A 119 2.70 -1.68 -11.24
CA MET A 119 1.43 -2.32 -11.64
C MET A 119 1.49 -3.83 -11.42
N ILE A 120 2.63 -4.47 -11.71
CA ILE A 120 2.83 -5.90 -11.47
C ILE A 120 2.78 -6.21 -9.97
N LYS A 121 3.34 -5.35 -9.11
CA LYS A 121 3.23 -5.48 -7.65
C LYS A 121 1.78 -5.45 -7.18
N VAL A 122 1.02 -4.43 -7.59
CA VAL A 122 -0.39 -4.26 -7.21
C VAL A 122 -1.23 -5.42 -7.74
N ALA A 123 -1.13 -5.72 -9.02
CA ALA A 123 -1.91 -6.77 -9.64
C ALA A 123 -1.55 -8.16 -9.12
N GLY A 124 -0.27 -8.45 -8.90
CA GLY A 124 0.18 -9.71 -8.31
C GLY A 124 -0.38 -9.92 -6.90
N TYR A 125 -0.43 -8.87 -6.08
CA TYR A 125 -1.05 -8.96 -4.75
C TYR A 125 -2.56 -9.15 -4.83
N ILE A 126 -3.26 -8.32 -5.62
CA ILE A 126 -4.73 -8.37 -5.75
C ILE A 126 -5.18 -9.72 -6.32
N LEU A 127 -4.51 -10.24 -7.34
CA LEU A 127 -4.84 -11.55 -7.92
C LEU A 127 -4.51 -12.70 -6.97
N GLY A 128 -3.48 -12.56 -6.13
CA GLY A 128 -3.15 -13.55 -5.11
C GLY A 128 -4.23 -13.70 -4.03
N GLU A 129 -4.93 -12.62 -3.69
CA GLU A 129 -6.02 -12.64 -2.70
C GLU A 129 -7.39 -12.89 -3.34
N TYR A 130 -7.68 -12.23 -4.46
CA TYR A 130 -9.01 -12.10 -5.03
C TYR A 130 -9.13 -12.68 -6.45
N GLY A 131 -8.10 -13.36 -6.95
CA GLY A 131 -8.13 -14.02 -8.26
C GLY A 131 -9.19 -15.11 -8.36
N ASN A 132 -9.61 -15.68 -7.23
CA ASN A 132 -10.72 -16.63 -7.15
C ASN A 132 -12.07 -16.03 -7.60
N LEU A 133 -12.28 -14.73 -7.40
CA LEU A 133 -13.52 -14.05 -7.77
C LEU A 133 -13.70 -13.91 -9.29
N ILE A 134 -12.60 -13.94 -10.05
CA ILE A 134 -12.62 -13.82 -11.52
C ILE A 134 -12.30 -15.14 -12.23
N ALA A 135 -12.00 -16.21 -11.49
CA ALA A 135 -11.61 -17.51 -12.05
C ALA A 135 -12.74 -18.23 -12.81
N LEU A 136 -13.99 -17.80 -12.63
CA LEU A 136 -15.16 -18.37 -13.30
C LEU A 136 -15.30 -17.90 -14.77
N ASP A 137 -14.67 -16.78 -15.15
CA ASP A 137 -14.69 -16.30 -16.53
C ASP A 137 -13.68 -17.12 -17.37
N PRO A 138 -14.09 -17.71 -18.50
CA PRO A 138 -13.19 -18.43 -19.41
C PRO A 138 -11.94 -17.65 -19.83
N ARG A 139 -11.98 -16.31 -19.84
CA ARG A 139 -10.86 -15.45 -20.22
C ARG A 139 -9.82 -15.28 -19.11
N SER A 140 -10.19 -15.54 -17.87
CA SER A 140 -9.34 -15.35 -16.69
C SER A 140 -9.31 -16.61 -15.83
N ILE A 141 -9.29 -17.79 -16.44
CA ILE A 141 -9.08 -19.05 -15.71
C ILE A 141 -7.76 -19.01 -14.93
N PRO A 142 -7.63 -19.75 -13.81
CA PRO A 142 -6.46 -19.69 -12.94
C PRO A 142 -5.11 -19.88 -13.64
N MET A 143 -5.06 -20.78 -14.63
CA MET A 143 -3.86 -21.00 -15.44
C MET A 143 -3.44 -19.75 -16.24
N ILE A 144 -4.39 -19.07 -16.89
CA ILE A 144 -4.11 -17.84 -17.66
C ILE A 144 -3.66 -16.73 -16.71
N GLN A 145 -4.30 -16.58 -15.56
CA GLN A 145 -3.87 -15.60 -14.55
C GLN A 145 -2.43 -15.86 -14.10
N PHE A 146 -2.10 -17.12 -13.82
CA PHE A 146 -0.78 -17.50 -13.37
C PHE A 146 0.27 -17.29 -14.47
N ASP A 147 0.02 -17.76 -15.69
CA ASP A 147 0.94 -17.61 -16.82
C ASP A 147 1.19 -16.14 -17.17
N LEU A 148 0.15 -15.30 -17.06
CA LEU A 148 0.29 -13.85 -17.27
C LEU A 148 1.25 -13.23 -16.25
N ILE A 149 1.11 -13.56 -14.97
CA ILE A 149 2.02 -13.09 -13.91
C ILE A 149 3.43 -13.66 -14.13
N HIS A 150 3.53 -14.96 -14.44
CA HIS A 150 4.81 -15.64 -14.62
C HIS A 150 5.59 -15.12 -15.83
N SER A 151 4.90 -14.74 -16.92
CA SER A 151 5.52 -14.13 -18.10
C SER A 151 6.32 -12.85 -17.78
N LYS A 152 5.94 -12.14 -16.73
CA LYS A 152 6.61 -10.91 -16.28
C LYS A 152 7.61 -11.15 -15.14
N TYR A 153 7.58 -12.31 -14.49
CA TYR A 153 8.35 -12.62 -13.29
C TYR A 153 9.86 -12.36 -13.47
N HIS A 154 10.45 -12.85 -14.55
CA HIS A 154 11.88 -12.72 -14.81
C HIS A 154 12.33 -11.30 -15.19
N LEU A 155 11.39 -10.41 -15.52
CA LEU A 155 11.67 -9.02 -15.91
C LEU A 155 11.64 -8.05 -14.72
N CYS A 156 11.16 -8.51 -13.56
CA CYS A 156 10.95 -7.67 -12.38
C CYS A 156 12.15 -7.68 -11.43
N SER A 157 12.24 -6.66 -10.57
CA SER A 157 13.22 -6.63 -9.48
C SER A 157 13.04 -7.80 -8.51
N THR A 158 14.08 -8.08 -7.72
CA THR A 158 14.03 -9.09 -6.65
C THR A 158 12.85 -8.88 -5.70
N THR A 159 12.58 -7.65 -5.26
CA THR A 159 11.48 -7.35 -4.34
C THR A 159 10.13 -7.77 -4.92
N THR A 160 9.90 -7.48 -6.20
CA THR A 160 8.67 -7.88 -6.89
C THR A 160 8.62 -9.38 -7.10
N ARG A 161 9.73 -10.03 -7.45
CA ARG A 161 9.78 -11.50 -7.53
C ARG A 161 9.44 -12.16 -6.21
N SER A 162 9.96 -11.67 -5.09
CA SER A 162 9.63 -12.16 -3.75
C SER A 162 8.13 -12.01 -3.44
N LEU A 163 7.52 -10.88 -3.80
CA LEU A 163 6.08 -10.67 -3.69
C LEU A 163 5.29 -11.70 -4.54
N LEU A 164 5.70 -11.90 -5.79
CA LEU A 164 5.04 -12.85 -6.70
C LEU A 164 5.17 -14.30 -6.23
N LEU A 165 6.27 -14.69 -5.57
CA LEU A 165 6.37 -16.01 -4.94
C LEU A 165 5.30 -16.21 -3.86
N SER A 166 5.00 -15.18 -3.07
CA SER A 166 3.91 -15.24 -2.08
C SER A 166 2.54 -15.35 -2.77
N THR A 167 2.36 -14.67 -3.90
CA THR A 167 1.19 -14.85 -4.78
C THR A 167 1.08 -16.29 -5.28
N TYR A 168 2.18 -16.91 -5.74
CA TYR A 168 2.18 -18.30 -6.21
C TYR A 168 1.73 -19.28 -5.13
N MET A 169 2.20 -19.08 -3.89
CA MET A 169 1.76 -19.89 -2.77
C MET A 169 0.25 -19.76 -2.51
N LYS A 170 -0.31 -18.55 -2.62
CA LYS A 170 -1.76 -18.33 -2.51
C LYS A 170 -2.52 -18.99 -3.66
N PHE A 171 -1.99 -18.95 -4.89
CA PHE A 171 -2.57 -19.65 -6.04
C PHE A 171 -2.65 -21.17 -5.81
N ILE A 172 -1.64 -21.77 -5.16
CA ILE A 172 -1.68 -23.20 -4.76
C ILE A 172 -2.84 -23.48 -3.80
N ASN A 173 -3.11 -22.58 -2.85
CA ASN A 173 -4.23 -22.71 -1.91
C ASN A 173 -5.58 -22.53 -2.59
N LEU A 174 -5.73 -21.48 -3.40
CA LEU A 174 -6.98 -21.11 -4.06
C LEU A 174 -7.37 -22.09 -5.17
N PHE A 175 -6.40 -22.61 -5.91
CA PHE A 175 -6.61 -23.40 -7.11
C PHE A 175 -5.78 -24.70 -7.07
N PRO A 176 -6.34 -25.79 -6.50
CA PRO A 176 -5.66 -27.08 -6.43
C PRO A 176 -5.27 -27.66 -7.80
N GLU A 177 -5.98 -27.28 -8.86
CA GLU A 177 -5.78 -27.72 -10.24
C GLU A 177 -4.42 -27.31 -10.85
N ILE A 178 -3.91 -26.13 -10.50
CA ILE A 178 -2.62 -25.63 -10.98
C ILE A 178 -1.45 -25.98 -10.04
N LYS A 179 -1.72 -26.62 -8.89
CA LYS A 179 -0.73 -26.85 -7.83
C LYS A 179 0.57 -27.47 -8.34
N GLN A 180 0.48 -28.52 -9.16
CA GLN A 180 1.68 -29.21 -9.66
C GLN A 180 2.53 -28.31 -10.56
N TYR A 181 1.88 -27.55 -11.45
CA TYR A 181 2.56 -26.60 -12.33
C TYR A 181 3.31 -25.52 -11.54
N VAL A 182 2.67 -24.96 -10.50
CA VAL A 182 3.32 -23.98 -9.63
C VAL A 182 4.49 -24.61 -8.85
N GLN A 183 4.34 -25.85 -8.37
CA GLN A 183 5.42 -26.58 -7.68
C GLN A 183 6.64 -26.79 -8.58
N ASP A 184 6.44 -27.13 -9.85
CA ASP A 184 7.54 -27.30 -10.80
C ASP A 184 8.30 -25.98 -11.04
N ILE A 185 7.58 -24.85 -11.07
CA ILE A 185 8.20 -23.51 -11.17
C ILE A 185 8.97 -23.15 -9.91
N LEU A 186 8.46 -23.48 -8.71
CA LEU A 186 9.18 -23.27 -7.46
C LEU A 186 10.44 -24.14 -7.37
N ARG A 187 10.42 -25.35 -7.95
CA ARG A 187 11.58 -26.27 -8.04
C ARG A 187 12.62 -25.83 -9.06
N HIS A 188 12.28 -24.95 -9.99
CA HIS A 188 13.21 -24.50 -11.02
C HIS A 188 14.46 -23.88 -10.40
N ASP A 189 15.63 -24.19 -10.97
CA ASP A 189 16.93 -23.78 -10.42
C ASP A 189 17.07 -22.26 -10.25
N SER A 190 16.38 -21.47 -11.09
CA SER A 190 16.35 -20.00 -10.97
C SER A 190 15.81 -19.52 -9.63
N ASN A 191 14.96 -20.31 -8.99
CA ASN A 191 14.30 -19.97 -7.73
C ASN A 191 14.95 -20.73 -6.57
N TYR A 192 15.08 -22.05 -6.71
CA TYR A 192 15.61 -22.93 -5.65
C TYR A 192 17.11 -22.70 -5.36
N ARG A 193 17.89 -22.37 -6.39
CA ARG A 193 19.32 -22.06 -6.29
C ARG A 193 19.61 -20.60 -6.60
N SER A 194 18.63 -19.72 -6.36
CA SER A 194 18.81 -18.27 -6.51
C SER A 194 19.96 -17.79 -5.62
N SER A 195 20.75 -16.85 -6.12
CA SER A 195 21.77 -16.15 -5.33
C SER A 195 21.19 -15.19 -4.31
N ASP A 196 19.91 -14.83 -4.49
CA ASP A 196 19.19 -13.94 -3.59
C ASP A 196 18.53 -14.75 -2.45
N VAL A 197 18.84 -14.37 -1.22
CA VAL A 197 18.41 -15.08 -0.01
C VAL A 197 16.90 -15.04 0.17
N GLU A 198 16.25 -13.91 -0.12
CA GLU A 198 14.79 -13.77 0.03
C GLU A 198 14.03 -14.66 -0.95
N ILE A 199 14.48 -14.68 -2.22
CA ILE A 199 13.89 -15.54 -3.25
C ILE A 199 14.11 -17.02 -2.88
N GLN A 200 15.33 -17.38 -2.49
CA GLN A 200 15.67 -18.76 -2.14
C GLN A 200 14.88 -19.26 -0.93
N GLN A 201 14.79 -18.45 0.13
CA GLN A 201 14.05 -18.77 1.34
C GLN A 201 12.57 -19.02 1.01
N ARG A 202 11.92 -18.06 0.33
CA ARG A 202 10.50 -18.18 -0.05
C ARG A 202 10.25 -19.37 -0.96
N ALA A 203 11.07 -19.57 -1.99
CA ALA A 203 10.89 -20.70 -2.91
C ALA A 203 11.00 -22.05 -2.18
N THR A 204 11.99 -22.19 -1.29
CA THR A 204 12.21 -23.43 -0.52
C THR A 204 11.09 -23.67 0.50
N GLU A 205 10.73 -22.65 1.28
CA GLU A 205 9.66 -22.75 2.27
C GLU A 205 8.31 -23.06 1.62
N TYR A 206 7.93 -22.32 0.57
CA TYR A 206 6.66 -22.52 -0.13
C TYR A 206 6.59 -23.89 -0.82
N LEU A 207 7.70 -24.34 -1.41
CA LEU A 207 7.76 -25.68 -1.97
C LEU A 207 7.52 -26.74 -0.89
N ARG A 208 8.25 -26.68 0.23
CA ARG A 208 8.10 -27.65 1.32
C ARG A 208 6.72 -27.60 1.97
N LEU A 209 6.19 -26.39 2.17
CA LEU A 209 4.85 -26.18 2.70
C LEU A 209 3.79 -26.82 1.78
N SER A 210 3.94 -26.66 0.47
CA SER A 210 3.01 -27.24 -0.51
C SER A 210 3.10 -28.78 -0.64
N GLU A 211 4.26 -29.38 -0.35
CA GLU A 211 4.51 -30.83 -0.41
C GLU A 211 4.06 -31.56 0.86
N ILE A 212 4.39 -31.00 2.04
CA ILE A 212 4.32 -31.70 3.32
C ILE A 212 3.00 -31.43 4.04
N CYS A 213 2.46 -30.22 3.96
CA CYS A 213 1.30 -29.83 4.77
C CYS A 213 -0.01 -30.37 4.22
N SER A 214 -0.91 -30.73 5.14
CA SER A 214 -2.29 -31.08 4.80
C SER A 214 -3.04 -29.84 4.30
N ALA A 215 -4.05 -30.05 3.46
CA ALA A 215 -4.84 -28.96 2.88
C ALA A 215 -5.45 -28.03 3.93
N THR A 216 -5.88 -28.57 5.07
CA THR A 216 -6.44 -27.78 6.18
C THR A 216 -5.40 -26.83 6.80
N VAL A 217 -4.19 -27.32 7.06
CA VAL A 217 -3.12 -26.48 7.64
C VAL A 217 -2.69 -25.41 6.64
N LEU A 218 -2.57 -25.79 5.36
CA LEU A 218 -2.21 -24.85 4.29
C LEU A 218 -3.26 -23.75 4.13
N ALA A 219 -4.54 -24.10 4.21
CA ALA A 219 -5.64 -23.14 4.17
C ALA A 219 -5.61 -22.18 5.37
N THR A 220 -5.32 -22.67 6.59
CA THR A 220 -5.20 -21.83 7.80
C THR A 220 -4.02 -20.87 7.73
N VAL A 221 -2.87 -21.33 7.22
CA VAL A 221 -1.67 -20.47 7.07
C VAL A 221 -1.89 -19.38 6.01
N LEU A 222 -2.69 -19.67 4.98
CA LEU A 222 -2.95 -18.80 3.85
C LEU A 222 -4.39 -18.26 3.86
N GLU A 223 -4.94 -18.03 5.04
CA GLU A 223 -6.24 -17.35 5.20
C GLU A 223 -6.18 -15.92 4.63
N ILE A 224 -7.36 -15.41 4.28
CA ILE A 224 -7.52 -14.05 3.76
C ILE A 224 -6.94 -13.07 4.77
N MET A 225 -6.16 -12.12 4.27
CA MET A 225 -5.50 -11.11 5.10
C MET A 225 -6.53 -10.32 5.93
N PRO A 226 -6.32 -10.16 7.25
CA PRO A 226 -7.20 -9.36 8.08
C PRO A 226 -7.18 -7.89 7.61
N PRO A 227 -8.29 -7.15 7.84
CA PRO A 227 -8.36 -5.76 7.42
C PRO A 227 -7.29 -4.91 8.13
N TYR A 228 -6.72 -3.97 7.39
CA TYR A 228 -5.71 -3.07 7.93
C TYR A 228 -6.36 -2.08 8.92
N PRO A 229 -5.70 -1.77 10.05
CA PRO A 229 -6.17 -0.75 10.96
C PRO A 229 -6.19 0.61 10.27
N GLU A 230 -7.20 1.43 10.55
CA GLU A 230 -7.32 2.79 10.02
C GLU A 230 -6.27 3.70 10.67
N LYS A 231 -5.04 3.68 10.13
CA LYS A 231 -4.01 4.69 10.43
C LYS A 231 -4.22 5.91 9.53
N GLN A 232 -3.75 7.08 9.99
CA GLN A 232 -3.69 8.29 9.15
C GLN A 232 -3.01 7.97 7.81
N SER A 233 -3.58 8.41 6.69
CA SER A 233 -3.07 8.06 5.35
C SER A 233 -1.60 8.49 5.23
N PRO A 234 -0.67 7.56 4.95
CA PRO A 234 0.77 7.86 4.88
C PRO A 234 1.09 8.92 3.81
N LEU A 235 0.20 9.05 2.82
CA LEU A 235 0.26 10.05 1.77
C LEU A 235 0.27 11.49 2.31
N LEU A 236 -0.51 11.79 3.36
CA LEU A 236 -0.57 13.13 3.94
C LEU A 236 0.69 13.47 4.73
N VAL A 237 1.29 12.48 5.40
CA VAL A 237 2.55 12.65 6.13
C VAL A 237 3.66 13.03 5.15
N ARG A 238 3.67 12.42 3.97
CA ARG A 238 4.69 12.66 2.95
C ARG A 238 4.52 13.95 2.19
N LEU A 239 3.28 14.38 1.94
CA LEU A 239 3.06 15.72 1.42
C LEU A 239 3.63 16.79 2.37
N LYS A 240 3.45 16.62 3.70
CA LYS A 240 4.01 17.52 4.72
C LYS A 240 5.54 17.45 4.75
N GLN A 241 6.14 16.26 4.63
CA GLN A 241 7.59 16.11 4.57
C GLN A 241 8.23 16.71 3.31
N LYS A 242 7.49 16.77 2.18
CA LYS A 242 7.94 17.44 0.95
C LYS A 242 7.78 18.95 0.97
N LYS A 243 6.97 19.51 1.88
CA LYS A 243 6.82 20.96 2.10
C LYS A 243 7.50 21.47 3.39
N PRO A 244 8.82 21.31 3.62
CA PRO A 244 9.44 21.88 4.82
C PRO A 244 9.78 23.38 4.72
N LEU A 245 9.46 24.11 3.64
CA LEU A 245 9.84 25.53 3.48
C LEU A 245 8.80 26.34 2.67
N THR A 246 7.64 26.71 3.25
CA THR A 246 6.87 27.92 2.81
C THR A 246 5.68 28.33 3.69
N GLU A 247 5.37 27.66 4.81
CA GLU A 247 4.22 28.02 5.66
C GLU A 247 4.62 28.70 6.99
N ALA A 248 5.74 29.43 7.01
CA ALA A 248 6.08 30.33 8.10
C ALA A 248 6.21 31.75 7.54
N GLU A 249 5.07 32.36 7.17
CA GLU A 249 4.81 33.82 7.09
C GLU A 249 3.55 34.09 6.24
N THR A 250 2.38 33.77 6.78
CA THR A 250 1.14 34.56 6.61
C THR A 250 0.07 34.02 7.56
N SER A 251 0.29 34.21 8.86
CA SER A 251 -0.81 34.33 9.80
C SER A 251 -1.11 35.83 9.95
N SER A 252 -1.77 36.41 8.96
CA SER A 252 -2.43 37.71 9.17
C SER A 252 -3.68 37.45 10.00
N GLU A 253 -3.64 37.93 11.23
CA GLU A 253 -4.71 37.90 12.23
C GLU A 253 -6.07 38.33 11.66
N PRO A 254 -7.20 37.76 12.13
CA PRO A 254 -8.51 38.29 11.81
C PRO A 254 -8.74 39.59 12.58
N PHE A 255 -8.99 40.65 11.81
CA PHE A 255 -9.41 41.99 12.23
C PHE A 255 -10.69 41.90 13.10
N ALA A 256 -10.57 42.09 14.41
CA ALA A 256 -11.70 42.26 15.32
C ALA A 256 -11.91 43.75 15.60
N ALA A 257 -13.09 44.26 15.24
CA ALA A 257 -13.48 45.65 15.38
C ALA A 257 -13.54 46.08 16.86
N THR A 258 -12.94 47.25 17.14
CA THR A 258 -12.97 47.95 18.41
C THR A 258 -14.32 48.66 18.61
N THR A 259 -15.01 48.37 19.71
CA THR A 259 -15.90 49.33 20.38
C THR A 259 -15.67 49.27 21.88
N ALA A 260 -15.23 50.38 22.44
CA ALA A 260 -15.03 50.61 23.87
C ALA A 260 -16.35 50.90 24.58
N ASN A 261 -16.52 50.39 25.81
CA ASN A 261 -16.56 51.25 27.01
C ASN A 261 -16.57 50.43 28.32
N PRO A 262 -16.10 51.03 29.44
CA PRO A 262 -15.76 50.36 30.69
C PRO A 262 -16.87 50.50 31.76
N GLU A 263 -16.83 49.67 32.81
CA GLU A 263 -16.89 50.06 34.24
C GLU A 263 -17.13 48.87 35.19
N ASP A 264 -16.55 49.01 36.40
CA ASP A 264 -16.81 48.36 37.69
C ASP A 264 -16.32 46.93 38.01
N GLY A 265 -15.33 46.86 38.91
CA GLY A 265 -15.08 45.73 39.82
C GLY A 265 -15.77 45.94 41.18
N PRO A 266 -15.29 45.35 42.30
CA PRO A 266 -14.59 44.08 42.52
C PRO A 266 -15.35 43.17 43.53
N LYS A 267 -14.92 41.91 43.76
CA LYS A 267 -14.97 41.24 45.09
C LYS A 267 -14.34 39.83 45.12
N LEU A 268 -13.73 39.56 46.29
CA LEU A 268 -13.04 38.35 46.71
C LEU A 268 -13.97 37.14 46.97
N ALA A 269 -13.43 35.91 46.85
CA ALA A 269 -13.31 34.89 47.91
C ALA A 269 -13.51 33.42 47.43
N GLU A 270 -12.48 32.63 47.71
CA GLU A 270 -12.45 31.25 48.24
C GLU A 270 -13.11 30.03 47.54
N SER A 271 -12.26 28.99 47.46
CA SER A 271 -12.54 27.56 47.72
C SER A 271 -13.35 26.74 46.71
N THR A 272 -12.73 25.69 46.15
CA THR A 272 -12.91 24.29 46.59
C THR A 272 -12.12 23.35 45.67
N ILE A 273 -11.21 22.57 46.27
CA ILE A 273 -10.54 21.41 45.66
C ILE A 273 -11.32 20.17 46.09
N HIS A 274 -11.79 19.35 45.13
CA HIS A 274 -12.01 17.90 45.26
C HIS A 274 -12.20 17.33 43.84
N LEU A 275 -11.25 16.56 43.31
CA LEU A 275 -11.08 15.11 43.45
C LEU A 275 -11.94 14.30 42.45
N ASN A 276 -11.30 13.77 41.40
CA ASN A 276 -11.36 12.32 41.13
C ASN A 276 -10.29 11.86 40.15
N GLN A 277 -9.60 10.78 40.56
CA GLN A 277 -8.56 10.05 39.84
C GLN A 277 -9.10 9.22 38.66
N PRO A 278 -8.24 8.85 37.69
CA PRO A 278 -8.56 7.84 36.69
C PRO A 278 -8.29 6.41 37.21
N VAL A 279 -9.16 5.48 36.82
CA VAL A 279 -9.07 4.04 37.10
C VAL A 279 -8.02 3.40 36.17
N GLN A 280 -7.08 2.67 36.76
CA GLN A 280 -6.16 1.76 36.09
C GLN A 280 -6.86 0.46 35.68
N GLN A 281 -6.50 -0.09 34.52
CA GLN A 281 -6.55 -1.54 34.28
C GLN A 281 -5.37 -1.99 33.40
N GLN A 282 -4.72 -3.04 33.89
CA GLN A 282 -3.51 -3.71 33.44
C GLN A 282 -3.68 -4.45 32.10
N GLN A 283 -2.59 -4.62 31.33
CA GLN A 283 -1.93 -5.93 31.16
C GLN A 283 -0.65 -5.89 30.30
N ASN A 284 0.45 -6.25 30.98
CA ASN A 284 1.55 -7.15 30.58
C ASN A 284 2.17 -7.06 29.17
N GLY A 285 3.37 -6.48 29.13
CA GLY A 285 4.41 -6.80 28.14
C GLY A 285 5.33 -7.91 28.65
N LEU A 286 5.59 -8.90 27.78
CA LEU A 286 6.71 -9.84 27.91
C LEU A 286 7.84 -9.33 27.02
N LEU A 287 8.94 -8.87 27.64
CA LEU A 287 10.23 -8.66 26.99
C LEU A 287 11.15 -9.81 27.42
N LEU A 288 11.57 -10.65 26.48
CA LEU A 288 12.64 -11.64 26.69
C LEU A 288 13.99 -10.97 26.42
N SER A 289 14.81 -10.85 27.45
CA SER A 289 16.22 -10.46 27.37
C SER A 289 17.09 -11.68 27.05
N PHE A 290 17.81 -11.62 25.94
CA PHE A 290 19.03 -12.38 25.71
C PHE A 290 20.20 -11.58 26.32
N ASP A 291 20.94 -12.16 27.25
CA ASP A 291 22.40 -12.38 27.11
C ASP A 291 23.08 -12.87 28.40
N THR A 292 24.06 -13.75 28.17
CA THR A 292 25.23 -14.10 29.00
C THR A 292 25.03 -14.83 30.34
N LEU A 293 25.47 -16.10 30.37
CA LEU A 293 26.73 -16.46 31.03
C LEU A 293 27.15 -17.90 30.66
N GLU A 294 28.33 -17.99 30.06
CA GLU A 294 29.10 -19.20 29.83
C GLU A 294 29.62 -19.80 31.16
N SER A 295 30.06 -21.07 31.04
CA SER A 295 31.08 -21.76 31.83
C SER A 295 30.71 -22.28 33.22
N ASN A 296 30.58 -23.61 33.35
CA ASN A 296 31.58 -24.42 34.06
C ASN A 296 31.32 -25.94 34.02
N ASN A 297 32.42 -26.67 33.84
CA ASN A 297 32.73 -28.05 34.24
C ASN A 297 32.17 -29.26 33.45
N SER A 298 32.92 -29.64 32.42
CA SER A 298 33.83 -30.81 32.41
C SER A 298 33.49 -32.10 33.19
N PHE A 299 33.76 -33.22 32.50
CA PHE A 299 34.21 -34.54 32.99
C PHE A 299 33.16 -35.59 33.41
N ASN A 300 32.94 -36.57 32.53
CA ASN A 300 33.21 -38.02 32.70
C ASN A 300 32.63 -38.77 31.49
N ASP A 301 33.45 -39.40 30.63
CA ASP A 301 33.83 -40.83 30.66
C ASP A 301 32.62 -41.78 30.74
N ALA A 302 32.49 -42.91 30.06
CA ALA A 302 33.18 -43.60 28.98
C ALA A 302 32.29 -44.84 28.66
N THR A 303 32.50 -45.48 27.50
CA THR A 303 32.22 -46.91 27.22
C THR A 303 30.80 -47.48 27.39
N SER A 304 30.11 -47.77 26.28
CA SER A 304 29.90 -49.13 25.72
C SER A 304 28.98 -49.07 24.51
#